data_AF-A0A0S8G8N1-F1
#
_entry.id   AF-A0A0S8G8N1-F1
#
_cell.length_a   1.000
_cell.length_b   1.000
_cell.length_c   1.000
_cell.angle_alpha   90.00
_cell.angle_beta   90.00
_cell.angle_gamma   90.00
#
_symmetry.space_group_name_H-M   'P 1'
#
loop_
_entity.id
_entity.type
_entity.pdbx_description
1 polymer ?
#
loop_
_entity_poly.entity_id
_entity_poly.type
_entity_poly.pdbx_seq_one_letter_code
_entity_poly.pdbx_strand_id
1 'polypeptide(L)'
;MSRDVTAMHLKLLFDLDTLLSDLQTPVYKKIGFKINSQEQRALLRTREDLLKKLPPEMAEIYERLRKRYTQAIAPVENGFCFGCFQKLPTELLTRSEEINTCPNCGRILYWPSS
;
A
#
# COMPACT_ATOMS: atom_id res chain seq x y z
N MET A 1 10.69 -14.46 -8.04
CA MET A 1 9.29 -14.03 -8.24
C MET A 1 9.25 -12.99 -9.36
N SER A 2 8.25 -13.02 -10.24
CA SER A 2 8.08 -11.98 -11.26
C SER A 2 7.65 -10.65 -10.63
N ARG A 3 7.95 -9.52 -11.30
CA ARG A 3 7.69 -8.15 -10.80
C ARG A 3 6.19 -7.90 -10.59
N ASP A 4 5.35 -8.41 -11.49
CA ASP A 4 3.89 -8.27 -11.43
C ASP A 4 3.29 -8.87 -10.16
N VAL A 5 3.83 -10.01 -9.72
CA VAL A 5 3.36 -10.70 -8.52
C VAL A 5 3.69 -9.89 -7.26
N THR A 6 4.86 -9.23 -7.22
CA THR A 6 5.24 -8.36 -6.10
C THR A 6 4.35 -7.12 -6.03
N ALA A 7 4.07 -6.49 -7.17
CA ALA A 7 3.18 -5.33 -7.23
C ALA A 7 1.75 -5.68 -6.78
N MET A 8 1.24 -6.84 -7.22
CA MET A 8 -0.05 -7.37 -6.77
C MET A 8 -0.09 -7.60 -5.26
N HIS A 9 0.93 -8.26 -4.68
CA HIS A 9 0.99 -8.49 -3.23
C HIS A 9 1.09 -7.19 -2.43
N LEU A 10 1.84 -6.20 -2.90
CA LEU A 10 1.91 -4.87 -2.27
C LEU A 10 0.55 -4.19 -2.24
N LYS A 11 -0.18 -4.21 -3.37
CA LYS A 11 -1.53 -3.63 -3.44
C LYS A 11 -2.50 -4.35 -2.50
N LEU A 12 -2.51 -5.68 -2.50
CA LEU A 12 -3.36 -6.46 -1.60
C LEU A 12 -3.05 -6.19 -0.11
N LEU A 13 -1.76 -6.10 0.23
CA LEU A 13 -1.34 -5.77 1.59
C LEU A 13 -1.79 -4.37 2.01
N PHE A 14 -1.66 -3.40 1.10
CA PHE A 14 -2.12 -2.03 1.31
C PHE A 14 -3.63 -1.95 1.52
N ASP A 15 -4.41 -2.55 0.61
CA ASP A 15 -5.88 -2.56 0.68
C ASP A 15 -6.36 -3.21 2.00
N LEU A 16 -5.71 -4.30 2.43
CA LEU A 16 -6.00 -4.96 3.70
C LEU A 16 -5.67 -4.07 4.91
N ASP A 17 -4.54 -3.37 4.88
CA ASP A 17 -4.14 -2.46 5.97
C ASP A 17 -5.08 -1.25 6.08
N THR A 18 -5.50 -0.69 4.95
CA THR A 18 -6.52 0.36 4.91
C THR A 18 -7.83 -0.13 5.51
N LEU A 19 -8.31 -1.31 5.11
CA LEU A 19 -9.52 -1.91 5.67
C LEU A 19 -9.41 -2.13 7.19
N LEU A 20 -8.29 -2.69 7.66
CA LEU A 20 -8.05 -2.91 9.08
C LEU A 20 -8.03 -1.60 9.88
N SER A 21 -7.46 -0.53 9.30
CA SER A 21 -7.45 0.81 9.89
C SER A 21 -8.87 1.37 9.98
N ASP A 22 -9.64 1.30 8.89
CA ASP A 22 -11.00 1.83 8.81
C ASP A 22 -11.93 1.17 9.84
N LEU A 23 -11.86 -0.16 9.98
CA LEU A 23 -12.62 -0.92 10.98
C LEU A 23 -12.30 -0.52 12.43
N GLN A 24 -11.11 0.02 12.70
CA GLN A 24 -10.75 0.50 14.03
C GLN A 24 -11.32 1.87 14.35
N THR A 25 -11.67 2.67 13.33
CA THR A 25 -12.16 4.03 13.53
C THR A 25 -13.52 4.06 14.26
N PRO A 26 -13.77 5.08 15.09
CA PRO A 26 -15.04 5.19 15.83
C PRO A 26 -16.27 5.28 14.93
N VAL A 27 -16.12 5.84 13.73
CA VAL A 27 -17.22 6.00 12.76
C VAL A 27 -17.70 4.64 12.28
N TYR A 28 -16.80 3.78 11.78
CA TYR A 28 -17.14 2.45 11.30
C TYR A 28 -17.72 1.54 12.38
N LYS A 29 -17.25 1.66 13.63
CA LYS A 29 -17.83 0.92 14.77
C LYS A 29 -19.26 1.36 15.11
N LYS A 30 -19.58 2.65 14.94
CA LYS A 30 -20.91 3.20 15.27
C LYS A 30 -21.97 2.86 14.23
N ILE A 31 -21.61 2.74 12.95
CA ILE A 31 -22.54 2.40 11.86
C ILE A 31 -22.92 0.90 11.82
N GLY A 32 -22.49 0.10 12.80
CA GLY A 32 -22.89 -1.30 12.94
C GLY A 32 -21.99 -2.32 12.24
N PHE A 33 -20.90 -1.88 11.60
CA PHE A 33 -19.90 -2.78 11.01
C PHE A 33 -19.00 -3.36 12.13
N LYS A 34 -19.47 -4.42 12.79
CA LYS A 34 -18.75 -5.10 13.87
C LYS A 34 -18.10 -6.37 13.32
N ILE A 35 -16.77 -6.37 13.27
CA ILE A 35 -15.96 -7.57 13.06
C ILE A 35 -15.76 -8.29 14.40
N ASN A 36 -15.90 -9.60 14.44
CA ASN A 36 -15.65 -10.37 15.65
C ASN A 36 -14.14 -10.64 15.86
N SER A 37 -13.75 -11.03 17.07
CA SER A 37 -12.33 -11.26 17.41
C SER A 37 -11.68 -12.42 16.65
N GLN A 38 -12.46 -13.34 16.07
CA GLN A 38 -11.93 -14.46 15.26
C GLN A 38 -11.63 -14.02 13.84
N GLU A 39 -12.55 -13.30 13.20
CA GLU A 39 -12.37 -12.69 11.88
C GLU A 39 -11.20 -11.71 11.88
N GLN A 40 -11.10 -10.88 12.92
CA GLN A 40 -9.99 -9.93 13.04
C GLN A 40 -8.64 -10.65 13.10
N ARG A 41 -8.56 -11.76 13.84
CA ARG A 41 -7.35 -12.60 13.91
C ARG A 41 -7.05 -13.25 12.55
N ALA A 42 -8.05 -13.66 11.79
CA ALA A 42 -7.86 -14.21 10.46
C ALA A 42 -7.28 -13.15 9.50
N LEU A 43 -7.81 -11.93 9.50
CA LEU A 43 -7.28 -10.83 8.68
C LEU A 43 -5.82 -10.49 9.04
N LEU A 44 -5.48 -10.48 10.33
CA LEU A 44 -4.10 -10.26 10.77
C LEU A 44 -3.15 -11.37 10.31
N ARG A 45 -3.59 -12.63 10.29
CA ARG A 45 -2.80 -13.74 9.72
C ARG A 45 -2.60 -13.58 8.21
N THR A 46 -3.66 -13.25 7.48
CA THR A 46 -3.57 -12.95 6.04
C THR A 46 -2.57 -11.84 5.75
N ARG A 47 -2.55 -10.80 6.60
CA ARG A 47 -1.59 -9.70 6.52
C ARG A 47 -0.15 -10.20 6.68
N GLU A 48 0.12 -11.01 7.70
CA GLU A 48 1.45 -11.60 7.93
C GLU A 48 1.89 -12.49 6.75
N ASP A 49 0.98 -13.26 6.17
CA ASP A 49 1.27 -14.11 5.02
C ASP A 49 1.54 -13.31 3.75
N LEU A 50 0.83 -12.19 3.53
CA LEU A 50 1.12 -11.26 2.43
C LEU A 50 2.50 -10.62 2.58
N LEU A 51 2.90 -10.22 3.79
CA LEU A 51 4.25 -9.71 4.05
C LEU A 51 5.34 -10.72 3.70
N LYS A 52 5.16 -12.00 4.05
CA LYS A 52 6.12 -13.07 3.72
C LYS A 52 6.23 -13.35 2.22
N LYS A 53 5.22 -12.97 1.43
CA LYS A 53 5.24 -13.08 -0.04
C LYS A 53 5.96 -11.91 -0.72
N LEU A 54 6.35 -10.87 0.02
CA LEU A 54 7.14 -9.77 -0.52
C LEU A 54 8.65 -10.09 -0.41
N PRO A 55 9.48 -9.56 -1.33
CA PRO A 55 10.91 -9.48 -1.10
C PRO A 55 11.19 -8.77 0.24
N PRO A 56 12.16 -9.22 1.05
CA PRO A 56 12.42 -8.67 2.38
C PRO A 56 12.60 -7.14 2.40
N GLU A 57 13.40 -6.60 1.47
CA GLU A 57 13.62 -5.16 1.32
C GLU A 57 12.32 -4.39 1.08
N MET A 58 11.42 -4.94 0.25
CA MET A 58 10.13 -4.31 -0.03
C MET A 58 9.19 -4.35 1.18
N ALA A 59 9.20 -5.47 1.92
CA ALA A 59 8.43 -5.59 3.16
C ALA A 59 8.88 -4.55 4.21
N GLU A 60 10.20 -4.35 4.36
CA GLU A 60 10.77 -3.35 5.27
C GLU A 60 10.41 -1.92 4.86
N ILE A 61 10.52 -1.58 3.57
CA ILE A 61 10.13 -0.28 3.04
C ILE A 61 8.65 -0.01 3.31
N TYR A 62 7.78 -0.99 3.02
CA TYR A 62 6.35 -0.88 3.25
C TYR A 62 6.01 -0.67 4.72
N GLU A 63 6.56 -1.49 5.63
CA GLU A 63 6.33 -1.36 7.08
C GLU A 63 6.83 -0.02 7.63
N ARG A 64 7.95 0.50 7.13
CA ARG A 64 8.43 1.83 7.49
C ARG A 64 7.46 2.92 7.03
N LEU A 65 6.95 2.82 5.80
CA LEU A 65 6.05 3.82 5.23
C LEU A 65 4.67 3.82 5.88
N ARG A 66 4.09 2.65 6.18
CA ARG A 66 2.75 2.55 6.79
C ARG A 66 2.70 3.13 8.21
N LYS A 67 3.83 3.14 8.93
CA LYS A 67 3.94 3.79 10.24
C LYS A 67 3.98 5.31 10.13
N ARG A 68 4.47 5.85 9.00
CA ARG A 68 4.64 7.29 8.76
C ARG A 68 3.42 7.91 8.07
N TYR A 69 2.77 7.15 7.20
CA TYR A 69 1.71 7.64 6.33
C TYR A 69 0.48 6.74 6.44
N THR A 70 -0.70 7.36 6.48
CA THR A 70 -1.99 6.66 6.32
C THR A 70 -2.03 5.87 5.01
N GLN A 71 -1.43 6.43 3.95
CA GLN A 71 -1.29 5.78 2.65
C GLN A 71 0.19 5.56 2.34
N ALA A 72 0.66 4.31 2.44
CA ALA A 72 2.05 3.92 2.16
C ALA A 72 2.36 3.85 0.66
N ILE A 73 1.33 3.54 -0.14
CA ILE A 73 1.36 3.51 -1.60
C ILE A 73 0.64 4.76 -2.12
N ALA A 74 1.17 5.37 -3.17
CA ALA A 74 0.58 6.52 -3.83
C ALA A 74 0.35 6.23 -5.32
N PRO A 75 -0.86 6.49 -5.85
CA PRO A 75 -1.08 6.42 -7.28
C PRO A 75 -0.30 7.53 -8.00
N VAL A 76 0.07 7.24 -9.25
CA VAL A 76 0.62 8.22 -10.18
C VAL A 76 -0.43 8.55 -11.22
N GLU A 77 -0.85 9.81 -11.29
CA GLU A 77 -1.70 10.30 -12.37
C GLU A 77 -1.08 11.54 -13.01
N ASN A 78 -1.13 11.64 -14.33
CA ASN A 78 -0.59 12.76 -15.11
C ASN A 78 0.86 13.14 -14.75
N GLY A 79 1.64 12.15 -14.29
CA GLY A 79 3.02 12.33 -13.86
C GLY A 79 3.21 12.93 -12.46
N PHE A 80 2.16 12.98 -11.63
CA PHE A 80 2.22 13.47 -10.25
C PHE A 80 2.08 12.32 -9.26
N CYS A 81 2.81 12.41 -8.14
CA CYS A 81 2.59 11.53 -6.98
C CYS A 81 1.38 12.02 -6.18
N PHE A 82 0.28 11.26 -6.14
CA PHE A 82 -0.93 11.68 -5.44
C PHE A 82 -0.86 11.56 -3.91
N GLY A 83 0.29 11.14 -3.38
CA GLY A 83 0.55 11.18 -1.94
C GLY A 83 1.13 12.51 -1.44
N CYS A 84 1.85 13.25 -2.28
CA CYS A 84 2.46 14.54 -1.92
C CYS A 84 2.26 15.65 -2.96
N PHE A 85 1.53 15.35 -4.03
CA PHE A 85 1.17 16.24 -5.13
C PHE A 85 2.36 16.88 -5.87
N GLN A 86 3.55 16.27 -5.77
CA GLN A 86 4.72 16.70 -6.54
C GLN A 86 4.80 16.00 -7.88
N LYS A 87 5.27 16.73 -8.88
CA LYS A 87 5.58 16.20 -10.21
C LYS A 87 6.78 15.26 -10.11
N LEU A 88 6.67 14.09 -10.74
CA LEU A 88 7.75 13.10 -10.78
C LEU A 88 8.74 13.42 -11.92
N PRO A 89 10.02 13.06 -11.76
CA PRO A 89 10.99 13.16 -12.84
C PRO A 89 10.57 12.36 -14.08
N THR A 90 10.80 12.90 -15.28
CA THR A 90 10.41 12.26 -16.55
C THR A 90 11.00 10.85 -16.70
N GLU A 91 12.25 10.63 -16.27
CA GLU A 91 12.89 9.31 -16.27
C GLU A 91 12.05 8.28 -15.52
N LEU A 92 11.49 8.67 -14.37
CA LEU A 92 10.70 7.79 -13.53
C LEU A 92 9.34 7.47 -14.18
N LEU A 93 8.81 8.37 -15.02
CA LEU A 93 7.58 8.12 -15.81
C LEU A 93 7.80 7.10 -16.92
N THR A 94 9.02 6.97 -17.45
CA THR A 94 9.36 5.94 -18.45
C THR A 94 9.49 4.53 -17.86
N ARG A 95 9.50 4.42 -16.53
CA ARG A 95 9.68 3.17 -15.77
C ARG A 95 8.43 2.80 -14.97
N SER A 96 7.25 3.11 -15.51
CA SER A 96 5.95 2.90 -14.86
C SER A 96 5.63 1.43 -14.54
N GLU A 97 6.29 0.50 -15.22
CA GLU A 97 6.17 -0.94 -14.99
C GLU A 97 7.05 -1.44 -13.83
N GLU A 98 7.93 -0.58 -13.30
CA GLU A 98 8.80 -0.88 -12.17
C GLU A 98 8.22 -0.36 -10.85
N ILE A 99 8.45 -1.12 -9.78
CA ILE A 99 8.14 -0.67 -8.42
C ILE A 99 9.16 0.41 -8.04
N ASN A 100 8.70 1.65 -8.03
CA ASN A 100 9.51 2.82 -7.69
C ASN A 100 9.00 3.49 -6.42
N THR A 101 9.81 4.36 -5.83
CA THR A 101 9.38 5.26 -4.74
C THR A 101 9.43 6.70 -5.18
N CYS A 102 8.51 7.53 -4.67
CA CYS A 102 8.52 8.97 -4.90
C CYS A 102 9.82 9.57 -4.33
N PRO A 103 10.64 10.30 -5.12
CA PRO A 103 11.86 10.90 -4.61
C PRO A 103 11.59 12.01 -3.58
N ASN A 104 10.40 12.61 -3.59
CA ASN A 104 10.04 13.68 -2.67
C ASN A 104 9.52 13.17 -1.30
N CYS A 105 8.63 12.17 -1.29
CA CYS A 105 8.01 11.69 -0.04
C CYS A 105 8.36 10.25 0.33
N GLY A 106 9.03 9.52 -0.55
CA GLY A 106 9.46 8.13 -0.33
C GLY A 106 8.35 7.07 -0.41
N ARG A 107 7.08 7.45 -0.66
CA ARG A 107 5.98 6.47 -0.82
C ARG A 107 6.22 5.59 -2.04
N ILE A 108 5.78 4.33 -1.97
CA ILE A 108 5.79 3.42 -3.10
C ILE A 108 4.81 3.96 -4.15
N LEU A 109 5.24 4.01 -5.40
CA LEU A 109 4.45 4.49 -6.52
C LEU A 109 3.74 3.32 -7.19
N TYR A 110 2.48 3.57 -7.54
CA TYR A 110 1.63 2.65 -8.29
C TYR A 110 1.08 3.38 -9.51
N TRP A 111 1.26 2.80 -10.69
CA TRP A 111 0.63 3.29 -11.90
C TRP A 111 -0.65 2.48 -12.11
N PRO A 112 -1.84 3.11 -11.99
CA PRO A 112 -3.08 2.43 -12.34
C PRO A 112 -3.02 2.05 -13.82
N SER A 113 -3.16 0.76 -14.12
CA SER A 113 -3.41 0.31 -15.48
C SER A 113 -4.73 0.91 -15.95
N SER A 114 -4.69 1.73 -17.00
CA SER A 114 -5.86 2.24 -17.71
C SER A 114 -6.70 1.11 -18.31
#